data_AF-A0A510IR53-F1
#
_entry.id   AF-A0A510IR53-F1
#
_cell.length_a   1.000
_cell.length_b   1.000
_cell.length_c   1.000
_cell.angle_alpha   90.00
_cell.angle_beta   90.00
_cell.angle_gamma   90.00
#
_symmetry.space_group_name_H-M   'P 1'
#
loop_
_entity.id
_entity.type
_entity.pdbx_description
1 polymer ?
#
loop_
_entity_poly.entity_id
_entity_poly.type
_entity_poly.pdbx_seq_one_letter_code
_entity_poly.pdbx_strand_id
1 'polypeptide(L)' 'MPRSTAEQTTIEPRSKASFCGSSQTIAKTVVGGKNYEEKEVRKVCFQKQSSTYKATSQNIDVHYRAL' A
#
# COMPACT_ATOMS: atom_id res chain seq x y z
N MET A 1 7.21 -0.01 -12.30
CA MET A 1 5.94 0.71 -12.09
C MET A 1 5.47 0.50 -10.65
N PRO A 2 4.74 1.46 -10.04
CA PRO A 2 4.06 1.23 -8.77
C PRO A 2 3.14 0.02 -8.90
N ARG A 3 3.18 -0.91 -7.94
CA ARG A 3 2.28 -2.08 -7.92
C ARG A 3 0.81 -1.69 -7.68
N SER A 4 0.58 -0.57 -7.01
CA SER A 4 -0.74 -0.02 -6.74
C SER A 4 -1.09 1.07 -7.75
N THR A 5 -2.28 0.98 -8.33
CA THR A 5 -2.82 2.02 -9.21
C THR A 5 -3.50 3.13 -8.41
N ALA A 6 -3.76 4.28 -9.04
CA ALA A 6 -4.45 5.39 -8.39
C ALA A 6 -5.89 4.99 -7.99
N GLU A 7 -6.55 4.17 -8.81
CA GLU A 7 -7.90 3.66 -8.59
C GLU A 7 -7.98 2.69 -7.39
N GLN A 8 -6.87 2.02 -7.08
CA GLN A 8 -6.75 1.08 -5.96
C GLN A 8 -6.19 1.73 -4.69
N THR A 9 -5.99 3.05 -4.71
CA THR A 9 -5.43 3.80 -3.59
C THR A 9 -6.49 4.69 -2.97
N THR A 10 -6.83 4.41 -1.71
CA THR A 10 -7.69 5.28 -0.90
C THR A 10 -6.84 6.31 -0.18
N ILE A 11 -7.21 7.59 -0.26
CA ILE A 11 -6.54 8.68 0.46
C ILE A 11 -7.39 9.10 1.65
N GLU A 12 -6.83 9.00 2.84
CA GLU A 12 -7.44 9.41 4.11
C GLU A 12 -6.77 10.71 4.59
N PRO A 13 -7.44 11.88 4.51
CA PRO A 13 -6.93 13.10 5.13
C PRO A 13 -6.90 12.93 6.65
N ARG A 14 -5.77 13.28 7.27
CA ARG A 14 -5.58 13.25 8.74
C ARG A 14 -5.64 14.66 9.35
N SER A 15 -5.18 15.66 8.59
CA SER A 15 -5.22 17.08 8.94
C SER A 15 -5.09 17.94 7.69
N LYS A 16 -5.10 19.27 7.83
CA LYS A 16 -4.82 20.22 6.73
C LYS A 16 -3.41 20.05 6.12
N ALA A 17 -2.51 19.40 6.83
CA ALA A 17 -1.11 19.23 6.43
C ALA A 17 -0.70 17.76 6.35
N SER A 18 -1.63 16.80 6.43
CA SER A 18 -1.27 15.38 6.46
C SER A 18 -2.36 14.48 5.90
N PHE A 19 -1.95 13.42 5.21
CA PHE A 19 -2.84 12.38 4.69
C PHE A 19 -2.14 11.02 4.72
N CYS A 20 -2.92 9.95 4.67
CA CYS A 20 -2.41 8.61 4.44
C CYS A 20 -3.00 8.03 3.16
N GLY A 21 -2.16 7.43 2.32
CA GLY A 21 -2.61 6.58 1.22
C GLY A 21 -2.58 5.13 1.67
N SER A 22 -3.64 4.39 1.39
CA SER A 22 -3.67 2.93 1.55
C SER A 22 -4.09 2.26 0.26
N SER A 23 -3.42 1.17 -0.08
CA SER A 23 -3.79 0.32 -1.20
C SER A 23 -3.75 -1.15 -0.81
N GLN A 24 -4.60 -1.94 -1.45
CA GLN A 24 -4.62 -3.38 -1.30
C GLN A 24 -4.62 -4.02 -2.68
N THR A 25 -3.73 -4.99 -2.88
CA THR A 25 -3.69 -5.81 -4.09
C THR A 25 -3.83 -7.28 -3.72
N ILE A 26 -4.43 -8.04 -4.64
CA ILE A 26 -4.55 -9.49 -4.55
C ILE A 26 -4.04 -10.06 -5.86
N ALA A 27 -3.06 -10.96 -5.80
CA ALA A 27 -2.47 -11.61 -6.97
C ALA A 27 -2.36 -13.12 -6.74
N LYS A 28 -2.45 -13.90 -7.82
CA LYS A 28 -2.09 -15.31 -7.78
C LYS A 28 -0.62 -15.47 -8.11
N THR A 29 0.07 -16.33 -7.38
CA THR A 29 1.51 -16.57 -7.55
C THR A 29 1.85 -18.03 -7.25
N VAL A 30 3.06 -18.44 -7.61
CA VAL A 30 3.56 -19.81 -7.39
C VAL A 30 4.77 -19.74 -6.46
N VAL A 31 4.71 -20.46 -5.34
CA VAL A 31 5.80 -20.55 -4.35
C VAL A 31 6.10 -22.02 -4.13
N GLY A 32 7.33 -22.45 -4.39
CA GLY A 32 7.73 -23.86 -4.22
C GLY A 32 6.87 -24.84 -5.04
N GLY A 33 6.41 -24.43 -6.23
CA GLY A 33 5.59 -25.26 -7.13
C GLY A 33 4.11 -25.36 -6.73
N LYS A 34 3.67 -24.68 -5.66
CA LYS A 34 2.26 -24.61 -5.24
C LYS A 34 1.67 -23.24 -5.53
N ASN A 35 0.37 -23.21 -5.83
CA ASN A 35 -0.36 -21.96 -6.09
C ASN A 35 -0.74 -21.28 -4.76
N TYR A 36 -0.54 -19.97 -4.72
CA TYR A 36 -0.91 -19.12 -3.60
C TYR A 36 -1.64 -17.88 -4.10
N GLU A 37 -2.43 -17.31 -3.20
CA GLU A 37 -2.92 -15.95 -3.27
C GLU A 37 -2.04 -15.07 -2.40
N GLU A 38 -1.38 -14.09 -3.02
CA GLU A 38 -0.64 -13.02 -2.35
C GLU A 38 -1.58 -11.85 -2.14
N LYS A 39 -1.79 -11.48 -0.87
CA LYS A 39 -2.46 -10.25 -0.48
C LYS A 39 -1.42 -9.28 0.04
N GLU A 40 -1.27 -8.14 -0.62
CA GLU A 40 -0.38 -7.06 -0.20
C GLU A 40 -1.24 -5.86 0.24
N VAL A 41 -1.00 -5.36 1.44
CA VAL A 41 -1.61 -4.14 1.98
C VAL A 41 -0.49 -3.14 2.20
N ARG A 42 -0.59 -1.95 1.59
CA ARG A 42 0.35 -0.84 1.80
C ARG A 42 -0.38 0.31 2.46
N LYS A 43 0.25 0.92 3.46
CA LYS A 43 -0.18 2.20 4.02
C LYS A 43 1.02 3.13 4.16
N VAL A 44 0.92 4.32 3.58
CA VAL A 44 1.96 5.36 3.67
C VAL A 44 1.32 6.65 4.11
N CYS A 45 1.85 7.27 5.15
CA CYS A 45 1.38 8.58 5.60
C CYS A 45 2.39 9.67 5.25
N PHE A 46 1.86 10.83 4.92
CA PHE A 46 2.61 11.99 4.47
C PHE A 46 2.27 13.20 5.33
N GLN A 47 3.30 14.01 5.61
CA GLN A 47 3.18 15.31 6.27
C GLN A 47 3.75 16.38 5.36
N LYS A 48 3.07 17.52 5.27
CA LYS A 48 3.55 18.69 4.56
C LYS A 48 4.75 19.28 5.28
N GLN A 49 5.85 19.46 4.56
CA GLN A 49 7.03 20.20 4.97
C GLN A 49 7.30 21.29 3.92
N SER A 50 7.06 22.54 4.30
CA SER A 50 7.13 23.70 3.42
C SER A 50 6.22 23.54 2.20
N SER A 51 6.78 23.41 0.99
CA SER A 51 6.07 23.23 -0.28
C SER A 51 5.93 21.77 -0.73
N THR A 52 6.44 20.82 0.05
CA THR A 52 6.45 19.38 -0.33
C THR A 52 5.77 18.53 0.74
N TYR A 53 5.54 17.26 0.42
CA TYR A 53 5.08 16.25 1.38
C TYR A 53 6.19 15.23 1.59
N LYS A 54 6.49 14.89 2.84
CA LYS A 54 7.41 13.82 3.19
C LYS A 54 6.65 12.65 3.80
N ALA A 55 7.03 11.44 3.41
CA ALA A 55 6.55 10.24 4.07
C ALA A 55 7.03 10.22 5.53
N THR A 56 6.11 10.04 6.47
CA THR A 56 6.41 9.95 7.92
C THR A 56 6.32 8.53 8.42
N SER A 57 5.52 7.70 7.77
CA SER A 57 5.44 6.28 8.06
C SER A 57 5.08 5.51 6.79
N GLN A 58 5.60 4.30 6.72
CA GLN A 58 5.35 3.35 5.65
C GLN A 58 5.23 1.97 6.26
N ASN A 59 4.10 1.31 6.03
CA ASN A 59 3.88 -0.09 6.36
C ASN A 59 3.46 -0.86 5.11
N ILE A 60 4.05 -2.04 4.93
CA ILE A 60 3.76 -2.98 3.86
C ILE A 60 3.60 -4.35 4.51
N ASP A 61 2.37 -4.86 4.51
CA ASP A 61 2.03 -6.18 5.00
C ASP A 61 1.74 -7.10 3.81
N VAL A 62 2.48 -8.21 3.71
CA VAL A 62 2.29 -9.21 2.65
C VAL A 62 1.90 -10.53 3.29
N HIS A 63 0.81 -11.11 2.83
CA HIS A 63 0.30 -12.39 3.31
C HIS A 63 0.07 -13.36 2.15
N TYR A 64 0.45 -14.62 2.34
CA TYR A 64 0.22 -15.68 1.38
C TYR A 64 -0.76 -16.70 1.95
N ARG A 65 -1.77 -17.04 1.15
CA ARG A 65 -2.72 -18.13 1.44
C ARG A 65 -2.63 -19.17 0.34
N ALA A 66 -2.47 -20.44 0.69
CA ALA A 66 -2.50 -21.53 -0.29
C ALA A 66 -3.86 -21.58 -1.00
N LEU A 67 -3.85 -21.84 -2.30
CA LEU A 67 -5.04 -22.02 -3.14
C LEU A 67 -5.39 -23.50 -3.32
#